data_AF-A0A818XCA9-F1
#
_entry.id   AF-A0A818XCA9-F1
#
_cell.length_a   1.000
_cell.length_b   1.000
_cell.length_c   1.000
_cell.angle_alpha   90.00
_cell.angle_beta   90.00
_cell.angle_gamma   90.00
#
_symmetry.space_group_name_H-M   'P 1'
#
loop_
_entity.id
_entity.type
_entity.pdbx_description
1 polymer ?
#
loop_
_entity_poly.entity_id
_entity_poly.type
_entity_poly.pdbx_seq_one_letter_code
_entity_poly.pdbx_strand_id
1 'polypeptide(L)'
;MNFIQHPSYSEQMQDIKSILSKITIENLNKLLERFDLQCISYERLQTSGRINFIFNLKTQSKTSTYTEFILKVSNPHRYWKELRTKNEVYTMQYLIQHTTIPIPKIIDYSVDSKTSILSCEYILMERIHGNTLESVMKNMSDQ
;
A
#
# COMPACT_ATOMS: atom_id res chain seq x y z
N MET A 1 -14.71 -24.80 -25.13
CA MET A 1 -13.62 -24.36 -24.23
C MET A 1 -13.76 -22.86 -24.03
N ASN A 2 -14.04 -22.40 -22.81
CA ASN A 2 -14.00 -20.97 -22.49
C ASN A 2 -12.55 -20.60 -22.18
N PHE A 3 -11.85 -20.04 -23.16
CA PHE A 3 -10.55 -19.43 -22.92
C PHE A 3 -10.74 -18.21 -22.03
N ILE A 4 -9.96 -18.15 -20.94
CA ILE A 4 -9.96 -16.99 -20.05
C ILE A 4 -9.42 -15.80 -20.85
N GLN A 5 -10.28 -14.83 -21.19
CA GLN A 5 -9.85 -13.62 -21.88
C GLN A 5 -9.05 -12.73 -20.92
N HIS A 6 -7.78 -12.49 -21.28
CA HIS A 6 -6.95 -11.50 -20.61
C HIS A 6 -7.50 -10.09 -20.87
N PRO A 7 -7.57 -9.21 -19.86
CA PRO A 7 -7.93 -7.81 -20.08
C PRO A 7 -6.95 -7.19 -21.07
N SER A 8 -7.48 -6.42 -22.02
CA SER A 8 -6.68 -5.54 -22.84
C SER A 8 -5.95 -4.51 -21.98
N TYR A 9 -4.86 -3.94 -22.50
CA TYR A 9 -4.12 -2.90 -21.81
C TYR A 9 -4.98 -1.67 -21.49
N SER A 10 -5.87 -1.28 -22.41
CA SER A 10 -6.79 -0.15 -22.21
C SER A 10 -7.76 -0.37 -21.05
N GLU A 11 -8.32 -1.58 -20.93
CA GLU A 11 -9.20 -1.94 -19.81
C GLU A 11 -8.43 -1.89 -18.49
N GLN A 12 -7.22 -2.45 -18.44
CA GLN A 12 -6.36 -2.38 -17.24
C GLN A 12 -6.07 -0.94 -16.84
N MET A 13 -5.76 -0.07 -17.80
CA MET A 13 -5.49 1.34 -17.53
C MET A 13 -6.73 2.09 -17.04
N GLN A 14 -7.92 1.72 -17.53
CA GLN A 14 -9.18 2.28 -17.04
C GLN A 14 -9.45 1.87 -15.58
N ASP A 15 -9.28 0.60 -15.25
CA ASP A 15 -9.43 0.09 -13.88
C ASP A 15 -8.43 0.77 -12.91
N ILE A 16 -7.18 0.90 -13.34
CA ILE A 16 -6.14 1.59 -12.57
C ILE A 16 -6.52 3.05 -12.34
N LYS A 17 -6.94 3.78 -13.39
CA LYS A 17 -7.39 5.18 -13.25
C LYS A 17 -8.57 5.30 -12.29
N SER A 18 -9.54 4.38 -12.38
CA SER A 18 -10.71 4.36 -11.50
C SER A 18 -10.34 4.15 -10.04
N ILE A 19 -9.35 3.33 -9.74
CA ILE A 19 -8.88 3.15 -8.35
C ILE A 19 -8.09 4.37 -7.89
N LEU A 20 -7.16 4.87 -8.71
CA LEU A 20 -6.33 6.01 -8.34
C LEU A 20 -7.15 7.27 -8.10
N SER A 21 -8.26 7.47 -8.83
CA SER A 21 -9.17 8.60 -8.59
C SER A 21 -9.88 8.55 -7.23
N LYS A 22 -9.91 7.39 -6.56
CA LYS A 22 -10.51 7.23 -5.22
C LYS A 22 -9.53 7.55 -4.10
N ILE A 23 -8.23 7.63 -4.40
CA ILE A 23 -7.20 8.01 -3.43
C ILE A 23 -7.20 9.53 -3.32
N THR A 24 -8.10 10.05 -2.49
CA THR A 24 -8.31 11.47 -2.19
C THR A 24 -8.15 11.72 -0.70
N ILE A 25 -7.84 12.96 -0.29
CA ILE A 25 -7.74 13.33 1.13
C ILE A 25 -9.02 12.97 1.90
N GLU A 26 -10.19 13.19 1.30
CA GLU A 26 -11.48 12.86 1.92
C GLU A 26 -11.59 11.37 2.25
N ASN A 27 -11.31 10.49 1.28
CA ASN A 27 -11.40 9.04 1.50
C ASN A 27 -10.29 8.52 2.41
N LEU A 28 -9.10 9.12 2.36
CA LEU A 28 -8.01 8.82 3.29
C LEU A 28 -8.38 9.23 4.73
N ASN A 29 -9.07 10.35 4.92
CA ASN A 29 -9.57 10.75 6.23
C ASN A 29 -10.61 9.77 6.77
N LYS A 30 -11.53 9.27 5.93
CA LYS A 30 -12.47 8.21 6.32
C LYS A 30 -11.74 6.94 6.78
N LEU A 31 -10.66 6.56 6.09
CA LEU A 31 -9.83 5.41 6.47
C LEU A 31 -9.11 5.62 7.83
N LEU A 32 -8.67 6.85 8.08
CA LEU A 32 -7.86 7.24 9.24
C LEU A 32 -8.67 7.64 10.46
N GLU A 33 -9.98 7.87 10.31
CA GLU A 33 -10.89 8.34 11.36
C GLU A 33 -10.86 7.45 12.60
N ARG A 34 -10.90 6.12 12.42
CA ARG A 34 -10.85 5.15 13.52
C ARG A 34 -9.53 5.13 14.31
N PHE A 35 -8.52 5.85 13.83
CA PHE A 35 -7.21 5.98 14.48
C PHE A 35 -6.98 7.38 15.05
N ASP A 36 -8.00 8.25 15.05
CA ASP A 36 -7.88 9.66 15.45
C ASP A 36 -6.77 10.41 14.68
N LEU A 37 -6.63 10.07 13.40
CA LEU A 37 -5.65 10.63 12.48
C LEU A 37 -6.33 11.37 11.32
N GLN A 38 -5.68 12.43 10.87
CA GLN A 38 -6.06 13.16 9.66
C GLN A 38 -4.92 13.13 8.65
N CYS A 39 -5.24 12.86 7.39
CA CYS A 39 -4.33 12.99 6.26
C CYS A 39 -4.15 14.46 5.90
N ILE A 40 -2.91 14.93 6.01
CA ILE A 40 -2.52 16.30 5.63
C ILE A 40 -2.12 16.33 4.15
N SER A 41 -1.34 15.34 3.74
CA SER A 41 -0.86 15.24 2.37
C SER A 41 -0.48 13.79 2.06
N TYR A 42 -0.49 13.45 0.78
CA TYR A 42 0.02 12.18 0.31
C TYR A 42 0.79 12.37 -0.99
N GLU A 43 1.79 11.53 -1.19
CA GLU A 43 2.58 11.48 -2.41
C GLU A 43 2.64 10.04 -2.92
N ARG A 44 2.51 9.86 -4.23
CA ARG A 44 2.76 8.55 -4.84
C ARG A 44 4.26 8.38 -5.01
N LEU A 45 4.82 7.34 -4.39
CA LEU A 45 6.22 7.01 -4.55
C LEU A 45 6.45 6.46 -5.95
N GLN A 46 7.39 7.04 -6.68
CA GLN A 46 7.83 6.51 -7.97
C GLN A 46 8.63 5.23 -7.71
N THR A 47 7.98 4.09 -7.89
CA THR A 47 8.62 2.78 -7.82
C THR A 47 8.62 2.13 -9.19
N SER A 48 9.68 1.39 -9.51
CA SER A 48 9.72 0.51 -10.69
C SER A 48 8.70 -0.64 -10.61
N GLY A 49 8.11 -0.86 -9.43
CA GLY A 49 7.08 -1.88 -9.20
C GLY A 49 5.80 -1.61 -10.01
N ARG A 50 5.37 -2.61 -10.78
CA ARG A 50 4.17 -2.54 -11.64
C ARG A 50 2.89 -3.05 -10.99
N ILE A 51 3.02 -3.63 -9.79
CA ILE A 51 1.97 -4.48 -9.21
C ILE A 51 1.23 -3.80 -8.05
N ASN A 52 1.87 -2.89 -7.32
CA ASN A 52 1.23 -2.06 -6.30
C ASN A 52 1.50 -0.59 -6.56
N PHE A 53 0.53 0.26 -6.25
CA PHE A 53 0.69 1.70 -6.18
C PHE A 53 1.00 2.07 -4.73
N ILE A 54 2.17 2.65 -4.51
CA ILE A 54 2.67 2.95 -3.17
C ILE A 54 2.55 4.45 -2.93
N PHE A 55 1.93 4.81 -1.81
CA PHE A 55 1.75 6.18 -1.37
C PHE A 55 2.38 6.37 0.00
N ASN A 56 3.11 7.47 0.17
CA ASN A 56 3.50 7.96 1.48
C ASN A 56 2.42 8.93 1.96
N LEU A 57 1.83 8.65 3.12
CA LEU A 57 0.81 9.47 3.76
C LEU A 57 1.45 10.23 4.92
N LYS A 58 1.31 11.56 4.92
CA LYS A 58 1.64 12.40 6.08
C LYS A 58 0.36 12.67 6.85
N THR A 59 0.37 12.29 8.11
CA THR A 59 -0.80 12.36 8.99
C THR A 59 -0.48 13.11 10.28
N GLN A 60 -1.53 13.58 10.94
CA GLN A 60 -1.44 14.24 12.23
C GLN A 60 -2.62 13.82 13.10
N SER A 61 -2.34 13.62 14.39
CA SER A 61 -3.37 13.46 15.41
C SER A 61 -3.62 14.79 16.11
N LYS A 62 -4.77 14.92 16.79
CA LYS A 62 -5.13 16.11 17.59
C LYS A 62 -4.12 16.43 18.69
N THR A 63 -3.35 15.44 19.14
CA THR A 63 -2.49 15.53 20.33
C THR A 63 -1.00 15.33 20.04
N SER A 64 -0.61 15.03 18.79
CA SER A 64 0.73 14.51 18.49
C SER A 64 1.43 15.16 17.31
N THR A 65 2.73 14.87 17.21
CA THR A 65 3.61 15.18 16.08
C THR A 65 3.19 14.43 14.80
N TYR A 66 3.65 14.93 13.65
CA TYR A 66 3.42 14.30 12.34
C TYR A 66 3.86 12.84 12.35
N THR A 67 3.01 11.97 11.81
CA THR A 67 3.28 10.53 11.64
C THR A 67 3.14 10.17 10.16
N GLU A 68 4.08 9.38 9.65
CA GLU A 68 4.04 8.91 8.26
C GLU A 68 3.64 7.45 8.15
N PHE A 69 2.84 7.14 7.14
CA PHE A 69 2.42 5.78 6.81
C PHE A 69 2.68 5.46 5.34
N ILE A 70 2.84 4.17 5.04
CA ILE A 70 2.80 3.68 3.67
C ILE A 70 1.42 3.08 3.40
N LEU A 71 0.73 3.65 2.42
CA LEU A 71 -0.46 3.06 1.85
C LEU A 71 -0.10 2.35 0.54
N LYS A 72 -0.27 1.05 0.52
CA LYS A 72 -0.03 0.20 -0.64
C LYS A 72 -1.37 -0.22 -1.23
N VAL A 73 -1.70 0.30 -2.39
CA VAL A 73 -2.94 -0.02 -3.12
C VAL A 73 -2.63 -1.06 -4.18
N SER A 74 -3.36 -2.18 -4.17
CA SER A 74 -3.11 -3.26 -5.12
C SER A 74 -3.62 -2.91 -6.52
N ASN A 75 -2.89 -3.36 -7.55
CA ASN A 75 -3.37 -3.30 -8.93
C ASN A 75 -4.64 -4.18 -9.06
N PRO A 76 -5.76 -3.66 -9.59
CA PRO A 76 -7.05 -4.37 -9.67
C PRO A 76 -7.10 -5.54 -10.66
N HIS A 77 -5.95 -6.07 -11.06
CA HIS A 77 -5.85 -7.09 -12.09
C HIS A 77 -6.71 -8.31 -11.74
N ARG A 78 -7.62 -8.66 -12.64
CA ARG A 78 -8.69 -9.65 -12.42
C ARG A 78 -8.23 -11.03 -11.92
N TYR A 79 -6.99 -11.43 -12.21
CA TYR A 79 -6.46 -12.74 -11.83
C TYR A 79 -5.86 -12.84 -10.43
N TRP A 80 -5.50 -11.72 -9.82
CA TRP A 80 -4.78 -11.71 -8.53
C TRP A 80 -5.55 -10.99 -7.44
N LYS A 81 -6.84 -10.73 -7.68
CA LYS A 81 -7.75 -10.15 -6.70
C LYS A 81 -7.75 -10.97 -5.43
N GLU A 82 -7.74 -10.29 -4.29
CA GLU A 82 -7.73 -10.78 -2.93
C GLU A 82 -6.46 -11.56 -2.53
N LEU A 83 -6.05 -12.54 -3.34
CA LEU A 83 -4.99 -13.49 -3.04
C LEU A 83 -3.66 -12.80 -2.73
N ARG A 84 -3.29 -11.79 -3.53
CA ARG A 84 -1.98 -11.14 -3.35
C ARG A 84 -1.93 -10.32 -2.06
N THR A 85 -2.95 -9.49 -1.82
CA THR A 85 -3.07 -8.69 -0.60
C THR A 85 -3.14 -9.59 0.63
N LYS A 86 -3.97 -10.64 0.58
CA LYS A 86 -4.13 -11.62 1.66
C LYS A 86 -2.84 -12.36 1.99
N ASN A 87 -2.14 -12.87 0.97
CA ASN A 87 -0.88 -13.60 1.16
C ASN A 87 0.20 -12.71 1.76
N GLU A 88 0.29 -11.45 1.32
CA GLU A 88 1.26 -10.51 1.85
C GLU A 88 0.99 -10.18 3.32
N VAL A 89 -0.26 -9.88 3.67
CA VAL A 89 -0.66 -9.63 5.06
C VAL A 89 -0.37 -10.83 5.97
N TYR A 90 -0.78 -12.04 5.56
CA TYR A 90 -0.60 -13.24 6.37
C TYR A 90 0.88 -13.60 6.54
N THR A 91 1.69 -13.41 5.50
CA THR A 91 3.13 -13.63 5.59
C THR A 91 3.77 -12.65 6.58
N MET A 92 3.41 -11.37 6.52
CA MET A 92 3.91 -10.37 7.45
C MET A 92 3.48 -10.66 8.90
N GLN A 93 2.22 -11.02 9.11
CA GLN A 93 1.71 -11.40 10.43
C GLN A 93 2.46 -12.62 10.99
N TYR A 94 2.68 -13.65 10.17
CA TYR A 94 3.46 -14.82 10.54
C TYR A 94 4.89 -14.44 10.93
N LEU A 95 5.58 -13.63 10.12
CA LEU A 95 6.94 -13.19 10.41
C LEU A 95 7.04 -12.40 11.72
N ILE A 96 6.07 -11.52 12.01
CA ILE A 96 6.01 -10.76 13.28
C ILE A 96 5.84 -11.71 14.47
N GLN A 97 5.03 -12.76 14.32
CA GLN A 97 4.73 -13.70 15.41
C GLN A 97 5.85 -14.70 15.67
N HIS A 98 6.64 -15.04 14.65
CA HIS A 98 7.57 -16.18 14.69
C HIS A 98 9.05 -15.80 14.53
N THR A 99 9.37 -14.54 14.29
CA THR A 99 10.76 -14.10 14.07
C THR A 99 11.03 -12.76 14.75
N THR A 100 12.30 -12.43 14.92
CA THR A 100 12.75 -11.09 15.36
C THR A 100 13.13 -10.20 14.18
N ILE A 101 12.77 -10.58 12.94
CA ILE A 101 13.11 -9.81 11.74
C ILE A 101 12.31 -8.50 11.78
N PRO A 102 12.97 -7.33 11.70
CA PRO A 102 12.26 -6.06 11.71
C PRO A 102 11.52 -5.88 10.39
N ILE A 103 10.18 -5.85 10.45
CA ILE A 103 9.32 -5.54 9.31
C ILE A 103 8.30 -4.46 9.69
N PRO A 104 7.72 -3.73 8.71
CA PRO A 104 6.69 -2.73 9.01
C PRO A 104 5.47 -3.35 9.69
N LYS A 105 4.95 -2.70 10.72
CA LYS A 105 3.67 -3.12 11.31
C LYS A 105 2.52 -2.77 10.37
N ILE A 106 1.61 -3.73 10.19
CA ILE A 106 0.34 -3.50 9.51
C ILE A 106 -0.59 -2.75 10.46
N ILE A 107 -1.09 -1.60 10.02
CA ILE A 107 -2.05 -0.76 10.75
C ILE A 107 -3.47 -1.14 10.36
N ASP A 108 -3.70 -1.33 9.05
CA ASP A 108 -4.95 -1.83 8.52
C ASP A 108 -4.77 -2.44 7.13
N TYR A 109 -5.73 -3.21 6.66
CA TYR A 109 -5.78 -3.68 5.29
C TYR A 109 -7.21 -4.02 4.87
N SER A 110 -7.47 -4.01 3.56
CA SER A 110 -8.65 -4.65 2.99
C SER A 110 -8.25 -5.52 1.81
N VAL A 111 -8.73 -6.76 1.82
CA VAL A 111 -8.57 -7.72 0.71
C VAL A 111 -9.76 -7.68 -0.24
N ASP A 112 -10.91 -7.15 0.17
CA ASP A 112 -12.10 -7.05 -0.66
C ASP A 112 -12.37 -5.60 -1.06
N SER A 113 -12.21 -5.33 -2.36
CA SER A 113 -12.47 -4.03 -2.96
C SER A 113 -13.92 -3.52 -2.81
N LYS A 114 -14.91 -4.39 -2.60
CA LYS A 114 -16.33 -4.00 -2.52
C LYS A 114 -16.69 -3.45 -1.14
N THR A 115 -16.13 -4.03 -0.09
CA THR A 115 -16.37 -3.65 1.31
C THR A 115 -15.33 -2.65 1.83
N SER A 116 -14.23 -2.46 1.10
CA SER A 116 -13.19 -1.48 1.40
C SER A 116 -13.69 -0.04 1.40
N ILE A 117 -13.28 0.73 2.40
CA ILE A 117 -13.50 2.19 2.51
C ILE A 117 -12.95 2.94 1.29
N LEU A 118 -11.81 2.49 0.75
CA LEU A 118 -11.19 3.07 -0.45
C LEU A 118 -11.73 2.47 -1.76
N SER A 119 -12.67 1.52 -1.65
CA SER A 119 -13.19 0.70 -2.75
C SER A 119 -12.10 0.05 -3.60
N CYS A 120 -11.02 -0.37 -2.96
CA CYS A 120 -9.87 -1.06 -3.53
C CYS A 120 -9.22 -1.96 -2.46
N GLU A 121 -8.40 -2.89 -2.90
CA GLU A 121 -7.55 -3.63 -1.97
C GLU A 121 -6.34 -2.79 -1.57
N TYR A 122 -6.02 -2.78 -0.27
CA TYR A 122 -4.90 -2.02 0.23
C TYR A 122 -4.29 -2.63 1.49
N ILE A 123 -3.07 -2.18 1.80
CA ILE A 123 -2.39 -2.37 3.07
C ILE A 123 -1.90 -1.00 3.53
N LEU A 124 -2.34 -0.57 4.71
CA LEU A 124 -1.83 0.58 5.43
C LEU A 124 -0.84 0.07 6.48
N MET A 125 0.40 0.55 6.42
CA MET A 125 1.47 0.09 7.29
C MET A 125 2.37 1.24 7.72
N GLU A 126 3.15 1.02 8.78
CA GLU A 126 4.16 1.98 9.24
C GLU A 126 5.16 2.33 8.14
N ARG A 127 5.61 3.58 8.13
CA ARG A 127 6.77 3.96 7.32
C ARG A 127 8.05 3.65 8.08
N ILE A 128 8.87 2.77 7.51
CA ILE A 128 10.22 2.52 8.01
C ILE A 128 11.18 3.53 7.41
N HIS A 129 11.87 4.27 8.27
CA HIS A 129 12.92 5.21 7.87
C HIS A 129 14.25 4.47 7.77
N GLY A 130 14.99 4.73 6.69
CA GLY A 130 16.30 4.13 6.47
C GLY A 130 16.81 4.38 5.06
N ASN A 131 17.99 3.84 4.79
CA ASN A 131 18.60 3.86 3.46
C ASN A 131 18.41 2.51 2.79
N THR A 132 18.15 2.50 1.48
CA THR A 132 18.17 1.25 0.71
C THR A 132 19.60 0.75 0.62
N LEU A 133 19.77 -0.58 0.53
CA LEU A 133 21.09 -1.18 0.35
C LEU A 133 21.79 -0.61 -0.89
N GLU A 134 21.07 -0.45 -2.00
CA GLU A 134 21.60 0.15 -3.23
C GLU A 134 22.21 1.55 -2.98
N SER A 135 21.52 2.39 -2.19
CA SER A 135 22.00 3.73 -1.86
C SER A 135 23.28 3.71 -1.03
N VAL A 136 23.43 2.71 -0.17
CA VAL A 136 24.61 2.57 0.69
C VAL A 136 25.77 1.93 -0.08
N MET A 137 25.50 0.91 -0.90
CA MET A 137 26.52 0.21 -1.68
C MET A 137 27.28 1.12 -2.64
N LYS A 138 26.61 2.13 -3.23
CA LYS A 138 27.30 3.14 -4.06
C LYS A 138 28.38 3.92 -3.31
N ASN A 139 28.27 3.99 -1.98
CA ASN A 139 29.20 4.69 -1.11
C ASN A 139 30.12 3.74 -0.33
N MET A 140 29.97 2.43 -0.51
CA MET A 140 30.88 1.44 0.05
C MET A 140 31.98 1.17 -0.98
N SER A 141 33.18 1.67 -0.72
CA SER A 141 34.38 1.31 -1.49
C SER A 141 34.81 -0.11 -1.15
N ASP A 142 35.12 -0.91 -2.15
CA ASP A 142 35.82 -2.19 -2.01
C ASP A 142 37.25 -1.92 -1.53
N GLN A 143 37.46 -1.80 -0.22
CA GLN A 143 38.81 -1.89 0.37
C GLN A 143 39.15 -3.34 0.67
#